data_AF-A0A0T1Q7E1-F1
#
_entry.id   AF-A0A0T1Q7E1-F1
#
_cell.length_a   1.000
_cell.length_b   1.000
_cell.length_c   1.000
_cell.angle_alpha   90.00
_cell.angle_beta   90.00
_cell.angle_gamma   90.00
#
_symmetry.space_group_name_H-M   'P 1'
#
loop_
_entity.id
_entity.type
_entity.pdbx_description
1 polymer ?
#
loop_
_entity_poly.entity_id
_entity_poly.type
_entity_poly.pdbx_seq_one_letter_code
_entity_poly.pdbx_strand_id
1 'polypeptide(L)'
;MKPTEEVLQELTQPSNISIHSDDALVGKVKAAVAADDKKRKENEDEPLRRKPDLASIPQTELPRQFEVILWDVLHTLARATALSWRGAGRGLAEHWGALKYTQALAGGRDSFLGLTDEGHRIADHYKSLQSGELGIGIALTLTEHMLCSRFPDHSVTIIPADTALRAGWALTTRDKGEKVKYRYRPQYFAEVWRPEEPSLVIPLACKGNHSDAATSAEQLASASAHAEAVHIGAWNETPGLLFSTQLPTDGGTMTVHALQALGSGGRLSPAEVREPNLNAPPFQANVMPDIHPPTEGLVAPEPVRGCHVQAKDYAWFQESLAHTTAAGLMAFTGSGHATARHLTDRQGRKRFTGLQHAASMSIQDAAHTLFGNEYVGTDHVFRLNGPRVEAFSGVDEEVFRLLARGDIEEYRALVHASRHVRPRLTFDKDWGGPVSVHADGSLLALRLLPGQDEESRPSSPR
;
A
#
# COMPACT_ATOMS: atom_id res chain seq x y z
N MET A 1 8.22 -0.64 -30.88
CA MET A 1 8.12 -0.98 -29.44
C MET A 1 9.53 -1.25 -28.95
N LYS A 2 9.80 -0.91 -27.69
CA LYS A 2 11.10 -1.11 -27.05
C LYS A 2 11.41 -2.61 -26.89
N PRO A 3 12.64 -3.09 -27.13
CA PRO A 3 13.02 -4.48 -26.85
C PRO A 3 12.74 -4.87 -25.39
N THR A 4 12.28 -6.10 -25.16
CA THR A 4 11.93 -6.59 -23.81
C THR A 4 13.10 -6.51 -22.84
N GLU A 5 14.31 -6.86 -23.28
CA GLU A 5 15.53 -6.79 -22.46
C GLU A 5 15.82 -5.36 -21.98
N GLU A 6 15.62 -4.36 -22.84
CA GLU A 6 15.80 -2.94 -22.49
C GLU A 6 14.76 -2.52 -21.44
N VAL A 7 13.51 -2.96 -21.57
CA VAL A 7 12.47 -2.74 -20.54
C VAL A 7 12.88 -3.34 -19.18
N LEU A 8 13.39 -4.58 -19.17
CA LEU A 8 13.82 -5.25 -17.94
C LEU A 8 14.97 -4.52 -17.25
N GLN A 9 15.91 -3.97 -18.01
CA GLN A 9 17.03 -3.19 -17.47
C GLN A 9 16.56 -1.86 -16.87
N GLU A 10 15.67 -1.15 -17.57
CA GLU A 10 15.13 0.15 -17.13
C GLU A 10 14.35 0.08 -15.82
N LEU A 11 13.67 -1.05 -15.55
CA LEU A 11 12.91 -1.24 -14.31
C LEU A 11 13.78 -1.08 -13.03
N THR A 12 15.07 -1.39 -13.13
CA THR A 12 16.04 -1.23 -12.02
C THR A 12 16.82 0.07 -12.04
N GLN A 13 16.62 0.93 -13.05
CA GLN A 13 17.33 2.19 -13.12
C GLN A 13 16.70 3.21 -12.16
N PRO A 14 17.52 3.94 -11.40
CA PRO A 14 17.03 5.04 -10.58
C PRO A 14 16.50 6.17 -11.47
N SER A 15 15.48 6.87 -10.96
CA SER A 15 14.89 8.06 -11.57
C SER A 15 14.46 9.04 -10.49
N ASN A 16 14.54 10.33 -10.77
CA ASN A 16 14.12 11.35 -9.81
C ASN A 16 12.61 11.61 -9.89
N ILE A 17 12.01 11.98 -8.76
CA ILE A 17 10.65 12.50 -8.70
C ILE A 17 10.66 13.86 -8.01
N SER A 18 9.82 14.76 -8.48
CA SER A 18 9.66 16.08 -7.86
C SER A 18 8.74 15.96 -6.66
N ILE A 19 9.13 16.55 -5.53
CA ILE A 19 8.33 16.59 -4.31
C ILE A 19 8.01 18.02 -3.95
N HIS A 20 6.73 18.28 -3.70
CA HIS A 20 6.22 19.56 -3.25
C HIS A 20 5.54 19.39 -1.89
N SER A 21 6.21 19.86 -0.85
CA SER A 21 5.69 19.91 0.52
C SER A 21 6.17 21.22 1.17
N ASP A 22 5.35 22.26 1.08
CA ASP A 22 5.67 23.58 1.61
C ASP A 22 4.43 24.33 2.08
N ASP A 23 4.63 25.50 2.68
CA ASP A 23 3.55 26.32 3.24
C ASP A 23 2.63 26.89 2.15
N ALA A 24 3.14 27.04 0.92
CA ALA A 24 2.32 27.48 -0.22
C ALA A 24 1.31 26.38 -0.61
N LEU A 25 1.72 25.11 -0.60
CA LEU A 25 0.82 23.98 -0.75
C LEU A 25 -0.22 23.92 0.39
N VAL A 26 0.20 24.11 1.65
CA VAL A 26 -0.72 24.18 2.80
C VAL A 26 -1.79 25.26 2.57
N GLY A 27 -1.38 26.46 2.13
CA GLY A 27 -2.28 27.56 1.80
C GLY A 27 -3.28 27.20 0.69
N LYS A 28 -2.83 26.54 -0.39
CA LYS A 28 -3.70 26.07 -1.48
C LYS A 28 -4.71 25.03 -1.01
N VAL A 29 -4.30 24.09 -0.16
CA VAL A 29 -5.20 23.07 0.39
C VAL A 29 -6.25 23.71 1.31
N LYS A 30 -5.86 24.68 2.15
CA LYS A 30 -6.81 25.45 2.97
C LYS A 30 -7.85 26.17 2.12
N ALA A 31 -7.45 26.79 1.01
CA ALA A 31 -8.37 27.41 0.06
C ALA A 31 -9.32 26.39 -0.59
N ALA A 32 -8.81 25.22 -0.99
CA ALA A 32 -9.63 24.14 -1.55
C ALA A 32 -10.65 23.59 -0.53
N VAL A 33 -10.26 23.45 0.75
CA VAL A 33 -11.18 23.08 1.84
C VAL A 33 -12.31 24.12 1.98
N ALA A 34 -11.96 25.41 2.03
CA ALA A 34 -12.97 26.47 2.15
C ALA A 34 -13.94 26.51 0.97
N ALA A 35 -13.45 26.27 -0.25
CA ALA A 35 -14.28 26.17 -1.45
C ALA A 35 -15.23 24.96 -1.41
N ASP A 36 -14.73 23.79 -1.00
CA ASP A 36 -15.55 22.58 -0.85
C ASP A 36 -16.62 22.75 0.24
N ASP A 37 -16.27 23.37 1.37
CA ASP A 37 -17.22 23.64 2.46
C ASP A 37 -18.31 24.64 2.06
N LYS A 38 -17.95 25.67 1.29
CA LYS A 38 -18.93 26.60 0.71
C LYS A 38 -19.91 25.85 -0.22
N LYS A 39 -19.38 25.01 -1.11
CA LYS A 39 -20.19 24.22 -2.05
C LYS A 39 -21.11 23.22 -1.32
N ARG A 40 -20.62 22.56 -0.27
CA ARG A 40 -21.42 21.67 0.57
C ARG A 40 -22.56 22.41 1.25
N LYS A 41 -22.29 23.60 1.80
CA LYS A 41 -23.31 24.45 2.41
C LYS A 41 -24.38 24.88 1.40
N GLU A 42 -23.98 25.23 0.17
CA GLU A 42 -24.90 25.57 -0.93
C GLU A 42 -25.78 24.37 -1.34
N ASN A 43 -25.27 23.15 -1.22
CA ASN A 43 -26.00 21.91 -1.51
C ASN A 43 -26.78 21.35 -0.31
N GLU A 44 -26.79 22.04 0.85
CA GLU A 44 -27.34 21.54 2.11
C GLU A 44 -26.74 20.20 2.58
N ASP A 45 -25.49 19.91 2.16
CA ASP A 45 -24.74 18.75 2.62
C ASP A 45 -24.19 18.95 4.04
N GLU A 46 -24.09 17.86 4.82
CA GLU A 46 -23.46 17.91 6.15
C GLU A 46 -22.01 18.44 6.09
N PRO A 47 -21.54 19.19 7.10
CA PRO A 47 -20.14 19.60 7.17
C PRO A 47 -19.19 18.42 7.13
N LEU A 48 -18.13 18.51 6.32
CA LEU A 48 -17.16 17.43 6.19
C LEU A 48 -16.05 17.58 7.23
N ARG A 49 -15.98 16.64 8.18
CA ARG A 49 -14.87 16.53 9.12
C ARG A 49 -13.55 16.23 8.39
N ARG A 50 -12.49 16.98 8.70
CA ARG A 50 -11.15 16.89 8.10
C ARG A 50 -10.09 17.04 9.19
N LYS A 51 -8.88 16.52 8.95
CA LYS A 51 -7.76 16.71 9.86
C LYS A 51 -7.50 18.21 10.08
N PRO A 52 -7.39 18.68 11.33
CA PRO A 52 -6.96 20.04 11.60
C PRO A 52 -5.46 20.21 11.30
N ASP A 53 -5.03 21.47 11.12
CA ASP A 53 -3.63 21.88 11.16
C ASP A 53 -2.65 21.06 10.29
N LEU A 54 -2.99 20.90 9.01
CA LEU A 54 -2.07 20.34 8.03
C LEU A 54 -0.79 21.17 7.93
N ALA A 55 0.34 20.48 7.93
CA ALA A 55 1.67 21.04 7.85
C ALA A 55 2.47 20.44 6.70
N SER A 56 3.49 21.18 6.25
CA SER A 56 4.51 20.66 5.35
C SER A 56 5.36 19.58 6.04
N ILE A 57 5.95 18.70 5.23
CA ILE A 57 6.89 17.67 5.66
C ILE A 57 8.30 18.26 5.55
N PRO A 58 9.13 18.18 6.61
CA PRO A 58 10.50 18.71 6.58
C PRO A 58 11.34 18.12 5.43
N GLN A 59 12.15 18.97 4.78
CA GLN A 59 13.04 18.54 3.68
C GLN A 59 14.11 17.53 4.12
N THR A 60 14.40 17.45 5.41
CA THR A 60 15.30 16.43 5.99
C THR A 60 14.70 15.03 5.93
N GLU A 61 13.38 14.92 5.83
CA GLU A 61 12.66 13.65 5.76
C GLU A 61 12.13 13.36 4.36
N LEU A 62 11.69 14.41 3.66
CA LEU A 62 11.19 14.32 2.30
C LEU A 62 11.79 15.44 1.43
N PRO A 63 12.97 15.20 0.82
CA PRO A 63 13.65 16.20 0.01
C PRO A 63 12.85 16.58 -1.25
N ARG A 64 13.10 17.75 -1.82
CA ARG A 64 12.41 18.26 -3.03
C ARG A 64 12.59 17.38 -4.26
N GLN A 65 13.67 16.61 -4.28
CA GLN A 65 13.96 15.61 -5.29
C GLN A 65 14.21 14.31 -4.56
N PHE A 66 13.57 13.25 -5.01
CA PHE A 66 13.70 11.93 -4.40
C PHE A 66 13.98 10.91 -5.49
N GLU A 67 14.99 10.08 -5.29
CA GLU A 67 15.33 9.01 -6.21
C GLU A 67 14.44 7.79 -5.92
N VAL A 68 13.76 7.29 -6.95
CA VAL A 68 12.96 6.06 -6.89
C VAL A 68 13.42 5.10 -7.97
N ILE A 69 13.22 3.80 -7.73
CA ILE A 69 13.39 2.77 -8.74
C ILE A 69 12.01 2.18 -9.04
N LEU A 70 11.62 2.15 -10.32
CA LEU A 70 10.25 1.77 -10.71
C LEU A 70 9.90 0.36 -10.26
N TRP A 71 10.84 -0.59 -10.33
CA TRP A 71 10.59 -1.95 -9.85
C TRP A 71 10.23 -2.02 -8.36
N ASP A 72 10.83 -1.15 -7.55
CA ASP A 72 10.50 -1.01 -6.13
C ASP A 72 9.07 -0.50 -5.94
N VAL A 73 8.71 0.57 -6.65
CA VAL A 73 7.36 1.15 -6.64
C VAL A 73 6.30 0.12 -7.04
N LEU A 74 6.59 -0.71 -8.05
CA LEU A 74 5.71 -1.79 -8.48
C LEU A 74 5.62 -2.92 -7.45
N HIS A 75 6.72 -3.26 -6.77
CA HIS A 75 6.71 -4.22 -5.67
C HIS A 75 5.86 -3.69 -4.50
N THR A 76 6.05 -2.44 -4.07
CA THR A 76 5.21 -1.78 -3.06
C THR A 76 3.73 -1.79 -3.44
N LEU A 77 3.40 -1.45 -4.69
CA LEU A 77 2.02 -1.49 -5.18
C LEU A 77 1.45 -2.91 -5.16
N ALA A 78 2.22 -3.90 -5.61
CA ALA A 78 1.80 -5.29 -5.65
C ALA A 78 1.52 -5.83 -4.23
N ARG A 79 2.37 -5.49 -3.25
CA ARG A 79 2.16 -5.79 -1.82
C ARG A 79 0.92 -5.10 -1.27
N ALA A 80 0.78 -3.81 -1.52
CA ALA A 80 -0.32 -2.99 -1.02
C ALA A 80 -1.70 -3.40 -1.58
N THR A 81 -1.74 -4.05 -2.74
CA THR A 81 -2.98 -4.44 -3.42
C THR A 81 -3.30 -5.93 -3.31
N ALA A 82 -2.43 -6.75 -2.69
CA ALA A 82 -2.63 -8.19 -2.57
C ALA A 82 -3.96 -8.60 -1.87
N LEU A 83 -4.58 -7.69 -1.10
CA LEU A 83 -5.86 -7.88 -0.42
C LEU A 83 -6.99 -6.96 -0.95
N SER A 84 -6.80 -6.26 -2.08
CA SER A 84 -7.67 -5.15 -2.51
C SER A 84 -9.08 -5.54 -3.00
N TRP A 85 -9.30 -6.82 -3.33
CA TRP A 85 -10.56 -7.41 -3.77
C TRP A 85 -11.20 -6.74 -5.00
N ARG A 86 -10.37 -6.21 -5.90
CA ARG A 86 -10.81 -5.50 -7.11
C ARG A 86 -11.06 -6.42 -8.31
N GLY A 87 -10.68 -7.70 -8.24
CA GLY A 87 -10.85 -8.67 -9.33
C GLY A 87 -12.06 -9.60 -9.21
N ALA A 88 -12.68 -9.96 -10.34
CA ALA A 88 -13.70 -11.02 -10.42
C ALA A 88 -13.11 -12.44 -10.58
N GLY A 89 -11.85 -12.53 -11.00
CA GLY A 89 -11.11 -13.79 -11.11
C GLY A 89 -10.74 -14.33 -9.74
N ARG A 90 -11.40 -15.39 -9.30
CA ARG A 90 -11.02 -16.10 -8.07
C ARG A 90 -9.73 -16.87 -8.35
N GLY A 91 -8.67 -16.62 -7.58
CA GLY A 91 -7.40 -17.34 -7.69
C GLY A 91 -6.37 -16.74 -8.64
N LEU A 92 -6.67 -15.66 -9.39
CA LEU A 92 -5.62 -14.84 -9.99
C LEU A 92 -5.15 -13.85 -8.92
N ALA A 93 -3.86 -13.87 -8.60
CA ALA A 93 -3.35 -13.07 -7.51
C ALA A 93 -3.32 -11.58 -7.90
N GLU A 94 -3.99 -10.74 -7.11
CA GLU A 94 -4.19 -9.30 -7.42
C GLU A 94 -2.89 -8.52 -7.51
N HIS A 95 -1.84 -9.00 -6.84
CA HIS A 95 -0.52 -8.40 -6.86
C HIS A 95 0.07 -8.35 -8.29
N TRP A 96 -0.33 -9.25 -9.19
CA TRP A 96 0.05 -9.19 -10.60
C TRP A 96 -0.50 -7.97 -11.34
N GLY A 97 -1.52 -7.30 -10.79
CA GLY A 97 -2.08 -6.08 -11.34
C GLY A 97 -1.06 -4.94 -11.49
N ALA A 98 0.02 -4.93 -10.70
CA ALA A 98 1.09 -3.95 -10.83
C ALA A 98 1.92 -4.12 -12.12
N LEU A 99 2.00 -5.33 -12.69
CA LEU A 99 2.85 -5.63 -13.85
C LEU A 99 2.40 -4.91 -15.13
N LYS A 100 1.14 -4.48 -15.20
CA LYS A 100 0.62 -3.67 -16.32
C LYS A 100 1.26 -2.28 -16.41
N TYR A 101 1.98 -1.86 -15.37
CA TYR A 101 2.66 -0.56 -15.31
C TYR A 101 4.16 -0.63 -15.58
N THR A 102 4.70 -1.80 -15.95
CA THR A 102 6.15 -1.99 -16.23
C THR A 102 6.71 -1.07 -17.31
N GLN A 103 5.86 -0.55 -18.20
CA GLN A 103 6.24 0.43 -19.21
C GLN A 103 5.47 1.75 -19.11
N ALA A 104 4.66 1.95 -18.07
CA ALA A 104 3.81 3.15 -17.97
C ALA A 104 4.61 4.41 -17.64
N LEU A 105 5.73 4.23 -16.92
CA LEU A 105 6.61 5.30 -16.50
C LEU A 105 8.03 5.01 -16.97
N ALA A 106 8.76 6.05 -17.34
CA ALA A 106 10.19 5.96 -17.58
C ALA A 106 10.88 7.24 -17.13
N GLY A 107 12.16 7.09 -16.83
CA GLY A 107 13.08 8.15 -16.49
C GLY A 107 14.50 7.60 -16.66
N GLY A 108 15.46 8.31 -16.11
CA GLY A 108 16.85 7.89 -16.02
C GLY A 108 17.50 8.58 -14.84
N ARG A 109 18.75 8.20 -14.56
CA ARG A 109 19.48 8.64 -13.37
C ARG A 109 19.53 10.16 -13.20
N ASP A 110 19.64 10.89 -14.32
CA ASP A 110 19.71 12.35 -14.36
C ASP A 110 18.42 13.00 -14.87
N SER A 111 17.32 12.25 -14.94
CA SER A 111 16.03 12.78 -15.37
C SER A 111 14.93 12.46 -14.37
N PHE A 112 13.79 13.12 -14.58
CA PHE A 112 12.61 12.87 -13.79
C PHE A 112 11.76 11.79 -14.41
N LEU A 113 11.14 10.99 -13.56
CA LEU A 113 10.14 10.02 -13.97
C LEU A 113 8.95 10.75 -14.61
N GLY A 114 8.48 10.23 -15.73
CA GLY A 114 7.33 10.75 -16.46
C GLY A 114 6.57 9.62 -17.14
N LEU A 115 5.39 9.94 -17.68
CA LEU A 115 4.63 8.99 -18.49
C LEU A 115 5.37 8.71 -19.80
N THR A 116 5.38 7.45 -20.21
CA THR A 116 5.85 7.05 -21.53
C THR A 116 4.72 7.18 -22.56
N ASP A 117 5.05 7.03 -23.84
CA ASP A 117 4.07 6.85 -24.91
C ASP A 117 3.06 5.72 -24.59
N GLU A 118 3.51 4.62 -23.99
CA GLU A 118 2.64 3.51 -23.58
C GLU A 118 1.74 3.93 -22.43
N GLY A 119 2.29 4.66 -21.44
CA GLY A 119 1.54 5.26 -20.35
C GLY A 119 0.44 6.21 -20.84
N HIS A 120 0.66 6.94 -21.94
CA HIS A 120 -0.31 7.84 -22.54
C HIS A 120 -1.41 7.14 -23.34
N ARG A 121 -1.12 5.99 -23.96
CA ARG A 121 -2.03 5.28 -24.89
C ARG A 121 -3.13 4.48 -24.20
N ILE A 122 -3.24 4.56 -22.88
CA ILE A 122 -4.30 3.87 -22.16
C ILE A 122 -5.67 4.47 -22.51
N ALA A 123 -6.70 3.62 -22.58
CA ALA A 123 -8.05 4.09 -22.87
C ALA A 123 -8.51 5.11 -21.80
N ASP A 124 -9.28 6.12 -22.20
CA ASP A 124 -9.66 7.23 -21.32
C ASP A 124 -10.31 6.76 -20.00
N HIS A 125 -11.11 5.70 -20.04
CA HIS A 125 -11.76 5.14 -18.84
C HIS A 125 -10.78 4.48 -17.85
N TYR A 126 -9.54 4.19 -18.26
CA TYR A 126 -8.49 3.64 -17.39
C TYR A 126 -7.56 4.71 -16.79
N LYS A 127 -7.62 5.98 -17.22
CA LYS A 127 -6.74 7.06 -16.71
C LYS A 127 -6.85 7.30 -15.22
N SER A 128 -8.09 7.28 -14.70
CA SER A 128 -8.32 7.38 -13.25
C SER A 128 -7.74 6.20 -12.48
N LEU A 129 -7.80 4.99 -13.06
CA LEU A 129 -7.22 3.80 -12.45
C LEU A 129 -5.69 3.84 -12.45
N GLN A 130 -5.07 4.19 -13.59
CA GLN A 130 -3.62 4.34 -13.72
C GLN A 130 -3.06 5.35 -12.71
N SER A 131 -3.57 6.59 -12.73
CA SER A 131 -3.11 7.60 -11.79
C SER A 131 -3.39 7.24 -10.33
N GLY A 132 -4.54 6.61 -10.05
CA GLY A 132 -4.87 6.13 -8.71
C GLY A 132 -3.90 5.06 -8.19
N GLU A 133 -3.58 4.04 -8.99
CA GLU A 133 -2.72 2.92 -8.57
C GLU A 133 -1.23 3.28 -8.56
N LEU A 134 -0.74 3.99 -9.57
CA LEU A 134 0.63 4.51 -9.56
C LEU A 134 0.83 5.51 -8.41
N GLY A 135 -0.14 6.39 -8.19
CA GLY A 135 -0.11 7.33 -7.07
C GLY A 135 -0.10 6.65 -5.70
N ILE A 136 -0.73 5.47 -5.57
CA ILE A 136 -0.62 4.62 -4.37
C ILE A 136 0.81 4.08 -4.24
N GLY A 137 1.33 3.41 -5.27
CA GLY A 137 2.67 2.80 -5.22
C GLY A 137 3.76 3.81 -4.83
N ILE A 138 3.75 4.99 -5.46
CA ILE A 138 4.72 6.06 -5.21
C ILE A 138 4.58 6.62 -3.79
N ALA A 139 3.35 6.95 -3.37
CA ALA A 139 3.11 7.52 -2.04
C ALA A 139 3.53 6.57 -0.90
N LEU A 140 3.28 5.27 -1.06
CA LEU A 140 3.65 4.25 -0.08
C LEU A 140 5.17 4.05 -0.03
N THR A 141 5.84 4.01 -1.19
CA THR A 141 7.31 3.91 -1.27
C THR A 141 7.97 5.11 -0.57
N LEU A 142 7.48 6.33 -0.83
CA LEU A 142 7.94 7.53 -0.14
C LEU A 142 7.66 7.49 1.37
N THR A 143 6.51 6.96 1.77
CA THR A 143 6.15 6.82 3.19
C THR A 143 7.13 5.90 3.92
N GLU A 144 7.46 4.75 3.33
CA GLU A 144 8.43 3.81 3.90
C GLU A 144 9.80 4.45 4.06
N HIS A 145 10.33 5.08 3.02
CA HIS A 145 11.61 5.79 3.10
C HIS A 145 11.63 6.91 4.14
N MET A 146 10.60 7.75 4.16
CA MET A 146 10.48 8.87 5.10
C MET A 146 10.42 8.36 6.54
N LEU A 147 9.61 7.34 6.82
CA LEU A 147 9.44 6.78 8.16
C LEU A 147 10.67 5.99 8.61
N CYS A 148 11.35 5.26 7.72
CA CYS A 148 12.62 4.61 8.03
C CYS A 148 13.73 5.63 8.36
N SER A 149 13.73 6.79 7.70
CA SER A 149 14.66 7.89 8.04
C SER A 149 14.32 8.50 9.40
N ARG A 150 13.03 8.72 9.68
CA ARG A 150 12.55 9.29 10.95
C ARG A 150 12.72 8.32 12.14
N PHE A 151 12.62 7.01 11.89
CA PHE A 151 12.67 5.95 12.89
C PHE A 151 13.65 4.83 12.44
N PRO A 152 14.97 5.09 12.46
CA PRO A 152 15.98 4.19 11.88
C PRO A 152 16.09 2.83 12.57
N ASP A 153 15.66 2.75 13.83
CA ASP A 153 15.67 1.52 14.62
C ASP A 153 14.33 0.76 14.57
N HIS A 154 13.37 1.22 13.78
CA HIS A 154 12.05 0.62 13.66
C HIS A 154 11.86 -0.05 12.29
N SER A 155 11.00 -1.05 12.28
CA SER A 155 10.42 -1.59 11.06
C SER A 155 9.19 -0.77 10.68
N VAL A 156 9.06 -0.44 9.40
CA VAL A 156 7.87 0.19 8.83
C VAL A 156 7.12 -0.85 8.03
N THR A 157 5.80 -0.91 8.20
CA THR A 157 4.94 -1.85 7.46
C THR A 157 3.69 -1.14 6.98
N ILE A 158 3.38 -1.31 5.69
CA ILE A 158 2.17 -0.75 5.08
C ILE A 158 1.03 -1.77 5.10
N ILE A 159 -0.12 -1.34 5.62
CA ILE A 159 -1.26 -2.22 5.91
C ILE A 159 -2.51 -1.67 5.22
N PRO A 160 -3.24 -2.47 4.41
CA PRO A 160 -4.50 -2.04 3.82
C PRO A 160 -5.54 -1.71 4.91
N ALA A 161 -5.88 -0.43 5.06
CA ALA A 161 -6.67 0.04 6.19
C ALA A 161 -8.11 -0.49 6.17
N ASP A 162 -8.73 -0.59 4.99
CA ASP A 162 -10.09 -1.14 4.86
C ASP A 162 -10.15 -2.61 5.34
N THR A 163 -9.10 -3.40 5.06
CA THR A 163 -9.02 -4.79 5.54
C THR A 163 -8.76 -4.85 7.04
N ALA A 164 -7.84 -4.04 7.58
CA ALA A 164 -7.58 -4.02 9.02
C ALA A 164 -8.83 -3.58 9.82
N LEU A 165 -9.49 -2.51 9.39
CA LEU A 165 -10.70 -1.98 10.06
C LEU A 165 -11.88 -2.97 10.00
N ARG A 166 -11.99 -3.81 8.96
CA ARG A 166 -13.03 -4.85 8.91
C ARG A 166 -12.91 -5.91 10.01
N ALA A 167 -11.80 -5.99 10.73
CA ALA A 167 -11.75 -6.83 11.93
C ALA A 167 -12.76 -6.34 12.99
N GLY A 168 -13.02 -5.03 13.09
CA GLY A 168 -13.82 -4.44 14.17
C GLY A 168 -15.15 -3.84 13.74
N TRP A 169 -15.25 -3.37 12.48
CA TRP A 169 -16.39 -2.60 12.01
C TRP A 169 -17.00 -3.15 10.72
N ALA A 170 -18.32 -2.97 10.56
CA ALA A 170 -19.00 -3.21 9.29
C ALA A 170 -18.86 -1.99 8.37
N LEU A 171 -18.02 -2.11 7.34
CA LEU A 171 -17.62 -0.98 6.47
C LEU A 171 -18.39 -0.92 5.15
N THR A 172 -18.99 -2.04 4.74
CA THR A 172 -19.72 -2.18 3.48
C THR A 172 -21.12 -2.74 3.71
N THR A 173 -21.97 -2.64 2.69
CA THR A 173 -23.35 -3.18 2.74
C THR A 173 -23.41 -4.69 2.90
N ARG A 174 -22.34 -5.40 2.56
CA ARG A 174 -22.20 -6.86 2.68
C ARG A 174 -21.81 -7.30 4.10
N ASP A 175 -21.27 -6.40 4.90
CA ASP A 175 -20.79 -6.72 6.25
C ASP A 175 -21.97 -6.76 7.24
N LYS A 176 -21.93 -7.73 8.16
CA LYS A 176 -22.91 -7.86 9.24
C LYS A 176 -22.50 -6.98 10.44
N GLY A 177 -23.46 -6.26 11.02
CA GLY A 177 -23.29 -5.42 12.21
C GLY A 177 -23.74 -3.97 11.99
N GLU A 178 -23.54 -3.13 13.01
CA GLU A 178 -23.76 -1.69 12.88
C GLU A 178 -22.71 -1.07 11.95
N LYS A 179 -23.18 -0.26 11.00
CA LYS A 179 -22.36 0.23 9.89
C LYS A 179 -21.66 1.53 10.24
N VAL A 180 -20.40 1.65 9.82
CA VAL A 180 -19.72 2.95 9.74
C VAL A 180 -20.38 3.75 8.61
N LYS A 181 -21.34 4.61 8.96
CA LYS A 181 -22.08 5.47 8.01
C LYS A 181 -21.27 6.67 7.51
N TYR A 182 -19.96 6.68 7.77
CA TYR A 182 -19.04 7.68 7.24
C TYR A 182 -18.38 7.18 5.95
N ARG A 183 -18.50 7.97 4.88
CA ARG A 183 -18.07 7.57 3.51
C ARG A 183 -16.55 7.50 3.35
N TYR A 184 -15.81 8.32 4.08
CA TYR A 184 -14.36 8.44 3.95
C TYR A 184 -13.65 7.47 4.88
N ARG A 185 -12.50 6.95 4.43
CA ARG A 185 -11.60 6.07 5.19
C ARG A 185 -10.18 6.17 4.64
N PRO A 186 -9.13 6.08 5.47
CA PRO A 186 -7.78 6.01 4.94
C PRO A 186 -7.64 4.75 4.07
N GLN A 187 -6.77 4.82 3.06
CA GLN A 187 -6.52 3.68 2.18
C GLN A 187 -5.57 2.68 2.85
N TYR A 188 -4.60 3.20 3.61
CA TYR A 188 -3.55 2.42 4.26
C TYR A 188 -3.26 2.94 5.66
N PHE A 189 -2.62 2.10 6.47
CA PHE A 189 -1.89 2.49 7.65
C PHE A 189 -0.39 2.25 7.41
N ALA A 190 0.47 3.12 7.93
CA ALA A 190 1.84 2.76 8.23
C ALA A 190 1.92 2.37 9.71
N GLU A 191 2.42 1.16 9.99
CA GLU A 191 2.81 0.73 11.33
C GLU A 191 4.32 0.93 11.48
N VAL A 192 4.74 1.71 12.46
CA VAL A 192 6.14 1.85 12.88
C VAL A 192 6.31 1.08 14.18
N TRP A 193 7.18 0.07 14.17
CA TRP A 193 7.30 -0.86 15.29
C TRP A 193 8.73 -1.37 15.47
N ARG A 194 9.11 -1.63 16.72
CA ARG A 194 10.27 -2.45 17.07
C ARG A 194 9.94 -3.32 18.28
N PRO A 195 10.71 -4.38 18.57
CA PRO A 195 10.51 -5.20 19.75
C PRO A 195 10.39 -4.37 21.04
N GLU A 196 9.51 -4.80 21.93
CA GLU A 196 9.26 -4.19 23.26
C GLU A 196 8.70 -2.76 23.26
N GLU A 197 8.48 -2.15 22.09
CA GLU A 197 7.84 -0.84 21.99
C GLU A 197 6.41 -0.95 21.44
N PRO A 198 5.50 -0.07 21.88
CA PRO A 198 4.17 0.01 21.31
C PRO A 198 4.23 0.53 19.87
N SER A 199 3.47 -0.11 18.98
CA SER A 199 3.36 0.31 17.59
C SER A 199 2.80 1.73 17.48
N LEU A 200 3.41 2.55 16.64
CA LEU A 200 2.83 3.81 16.17
C LEU A 200 2.11 3.57 14.84
N VAL A 201 0.83 3.92 14.77
CA VAL A 201 -0.01 3.72 13.58
C VAL A 201 -0.39 5.06 12.98
N ILE A 202 -0.08 5.23 11.69
CA ILE A 202 -0.29 6.47 10.95
C ILE A 202 -1.22 6.20 9.76
N PRO A 203 -2.47 6.70 9.77
CA PRO A 203 -3.36 6.71 8.60
C PRO A 203 -2.72 7.41 7.39
N LEU A 204 -2.81 6.75 6.24
CA LEU A 204 -2.32 7.25 4.96
C LEU A 204 -3.49 7.43 3.98
N ALA A 205 -3.51 8.58 3.32
CA ALA A 205 -4.44 8.83 2.23
C ALA A 205 -3.70 9.19 0.95
N CYS A 206 -3.81 8.30 -0.04
CA CYS A 206 -3.10 8.41 -1.32
C CYS A 206 -4.09 8.70 -2.44
N LYS A 207 -3.76 9.68 -3.28
CA LYS A 207 -4.51 10.04 -4.50
C LYS A 207 -3.53 10.18 -5.66
N GLY A 208 -4.04 10.08 -6.88
CA GLY A 208 -3.30 10.46 -8.06
C GLY A 208 -4.22 11.10 -9.10
N ASN A 209 -3.63 11.90 -9.99
CA ASN A 209 -4.33 12.54 -11.08
C ASN A 209 -3.42 12.74 -12.29
N HIS A 210 -4.03 12.94 -13.45
CA HIS A 210 -3.35 13.33 -14.70
C HIS A 210 -3.47 14.84 -14.99
N SER A 211 -3.99 15.59 -14.02
CA SER A 211 -4.39 16.99 -14.18
C SER A 211 -3.28 17.89 -13.65
N ASP A 212 -3.65 18.94 -12.92
CA ASP A 212 -2.75 20.00 -12.48
C ASP A 212 -2.56 20.04 -10.96
N ALA A 213 -1.71 20.98 -10.51
CA ALA A 213 -1.46 21.22 -9.10
C ALA A 213 -2.70 21.70 -8.33
N ALA A 214 -3.68 22.34 -9.00
CA ALA A 214 -4.93 22.77 -8.36
C ALA A 214 -5.78 21.54 -8.00
N THR A 215 -5.90 20.59 -8.92
CA THR A 215 -6.53 19.29 -8.69
C THR A 215 -5.84 18.55 -7.54
N SER A 216 -4.51 18.64 -7.46
CA SER A 216 -3.76 18.01 -6.37
C SER A 216 -4.07 18.62 -4.99
N ALA A 217 -4.32 19.94 -4.91
CA ALA A 217 -4.76 20.59 -3.68
C ALA A 217 -6.19 20.14 -3.26
N GLU A 218 -7.12 19.99 -4.21
CA GLU A 218 -8.46 19.44 -3.95
C GLU A 218 -8.39 17.98 -3.48
N GLN A 219 -7.50 17.18 -4.09
CA GLN A 219 -7.26 15.80 -3.69
C GLN A 219 -6.71 15.71 -2.26
N LEU A 220 -5.79 16.59 -1.86
CA LEU A 220 -5.27 16.65 -0.49
C LEU A 220 -6.34 17.13 0.50
N ALA A 221 -7.18 18.10 0.12
CA ALA A 221 -8.34 18.50 0.93
C ALA A 221 -9.28 17.30 1.17
N SER A 222 -9.58 16.51 0.13
CA SER A 222 -10.34 15.27 0.27
C SER A 222 -9.60 14.22 1.11
N ALA A 223 -8.30 14.03 0.88
CA ALA A 223 -7.45 13.08 1.62
C ALA A 223 -7.45 13.35 3.13
N SER A 224 -7.52 14.62 3.54
CA SER A 224 -7.62 14.98 4.95
C SER A 224 -8.91 14.46 5.62
N ALA A 225 -10.03 14.34 4.90
CA ALA A 225 -11.24 13.70 5.39
C ALA A 225 -11.09 12.17 5.50
N HIS A 226 -10.34 11.56 4.58
CA HIS A 226 -10.00 10.14 4.64
C HIS A 226 -9.19 9.82 5.89
N ALA A 227 -8.11 10.56 6.17
CA ALA A 227 -7.30 10.36 7.36
C ALA A 227 -8.07 10.62 8.67
N GLU A 228 -8.99 11.59 8.65
CA GLU A 228 -9.79 11.95 9.81
C GLU A 228 -10.86 10.91 10.18
N ALA A 229 -11.23 10.03 9.25
CA ALA A 229 -12.20 8.96 9.49
C ALA A 229 -11.82 8.00 10.64
N VAL A 230 -10.55 7.96 11.03
CA VAL A 230 -10.00 7.04 12.03
C VAL A 230 -9.27 7.83 13.12
N HIS A 231 -9.66 7.59 14.38
CA HIS A 231 -8.99 8.11 15.56
C HIS A 231 -8.40 6.94 16.36
N ILE A 232 -7.12 7.05 16.72
CA ILE A 232 -6.37 6.10 17.52
C ILE A 232 -5.84 6.85 18.74
N GLY A 233 -6.45 6.58 19.90
CA GLY A 233 -6.24 7.36 21.12
C GLY A 233 -7.08 8.63 21.17
N ALA A 234 -6.52 9.70 21.71
CA ALA A 234 -7.28 10.91 21.97
C ALA A 234 -7.84 11.54 20.68
N TRP A 235 -8.97 12.23 20.85
CA TRP A 235 -9.64 12.98 19.79
C TRP A 235 -8.67 13.95 19.11
N ASN A 236 -8.65 13.96 17.78
CA ASN A 236 -7.80 14.81 16.93
C ASN A 236 -6.28 14.65 17.09
N GLU A 237 -5.82 13.73 17.93
CA GLU A 237 -4.39 13.51 18.15
C GLU A 237 -3.77 12.46 17.22
N THR A 238 -4.57 11.77 16.40
CA THR A 238 -4.03 10.78 15.46
C THR A 238 -3.32 11.49 14.32
N PRO A 239 -2.00 11.26 14.13
CA PRO A 239 -1.25 11.83 13.01
C PRO A 239 -1.78 11.30 11.67
N GLY A 240 -1.33 11.85 10.55
CA GLY A 240 -1.67 11.32 9.24
C GLY A 240 -0.76 11.83 8.14
N LEU A 241 -0.63 11.06 7.06
CA LEU A 241 0.13 11.45 5.87
C LEU A 241 -0.78 11.46 4.64
N LEU A 242 -0.71 12.55 3.89
CA LEU A 242 -1.59 12.83 2.77
C LEU A 242 -0.74 13.03 1.51
N PHE A 243 -1.08 12.30 0.45
CA PHE A 243 -0.36 12.35 -0.82
C PHE A 243 -1.30 12.55 -1.99
N SER A 244 -0.88 13.38 -2.94
CA SER A 244 -1.45 13.49 -4.27
C SER A 244 -0.34 13.43 -5.31
N THR A 245 -0.36 12.41 -6.17
CA THR A 245 0.62 12.24 -7.24
C THR A 245 0.07 12.80 -8.55
N GLN A 246 0.73 13.80 -9.10
CA GLN A 246 0.43 14.38 -10.41
C GLN A 246 1.26 13.66 -11.48
N LEU A 247 0.59 13.11 -12.49
CA LEU A 247 1.15 12.44 -13.66
C LEU A 247 0.82 13.23 -14.94
N PRO A 248 1.57 14.29 -15.27
CA PRO A 248 1.22 15.19 -16.36
C PRO A 248 1.12 14.46 -17.70
N THR A 249 0.07 14.72 -18.47
CA THR A 249 -0.14 14.10 -19.79
C THR A 249 0.59 14.82 -20.93
N ASP A 250 1.18 15.97 -20.65
CA ASP A 250 1.85 16.85 -21.61
C ASP A 250 3.38 16.63 -21.67
N GLY A 251 3.86 15.51 -21.14
CA GLY A 251 5.29 15.22 -21.00
C GLY A 251 5.97 15.97 -19.84
N GLY A 252 5.18 16.65 -18.99
CA GLY A 252 5.67 17.26 -17.76
C GLY A 252 6.20 16.25 -16.74
N THR A 253 7.01 16.77 -15.82
CA THR A 253 7.62 16.01 -14.73
C THR A 253 6.58 15.52 -13.72
N MET A 254 6.64 14.24 -13.36
CA MET A 254 5.85 13.71 -12.25
C MET A 254 6.18 14.43 -10.95
N THR A 255 5.13 14.86 -10.25
CA THR A 255 5.26 15.58 -8.98
C THR A 255 4.38 14.94 -7.90
N VAL A 256 4.95 14.71 -6.72
CA VAL A 256 4.21 14.27 -5.54
C VAL A 256 4.00 15.45 -4.61
N HIS A 257 2.73 15.75 -4.33
CA HIS A 257 2.31 16.72 -3.33
C HIS A 257 2.06 15.99 -2.01
N ALA A 258 2.78 16.35 -0.96
CA ALA A 258 2.72 15.66 0.32
C ALA A 258 2.46 16.65 1.47
N LEU A 259 1.60 16.27 2.41
CA LEU A 259 1.34 17.00 3.64
C LEU A 259 1.21 16.02 4.80
N GLN A 260 1.40 16.50 6.02
CA GLN A 260 1.15 15.72 7.23
C GLN A 260 0.15 16.44 8.14
N ALA A 261 -0.67 15.64 8.84
CA ALA A 261 -1.34 16.08 10.05
C ALA A 261 -0.47 15.64 11.23
N LEU A 262 -0.09 16.59 12.07
CA LEU A 262 0.65 16.31 13.30
C LEU A 262 -0.30 15.74 14.36
N GLY A 263 0.26 15.09 15.37
CA GLY A 263 -0.52 14.56 16.48
C GLY A 263 0.33 13.70 17.41
N SER A 264 -0.05 13.62 18.68
CA SER A 264 0.64 12.84 19.71
C SER A 264 0.07 11.42 19.91
N GLY A 265 -1.06 11.12 19.25
CA GLY A 265 -1.76 9.84 19.29
C GLY A 265 -1.16 8.78 18.38
N GLY A 266 -1.97 7.79 17.97
CA GLY A 266 -1.55 6.70 17.09
C GLY A 266 -0.72 5.60 17.76
N ARG A 267 -0.22 5.80 18.98
CA ARG A 267 0.51 4.77 19.74
C ARG A 267 -0.45 3.77 20.39
N LEU A 268 -0.23 2.49 20.12
CA LEU A 268 -0.98 1.37 20.71
C LEU A 268 -0.32 0.91 22.02
N SER A 269 -0.15 1.83 22.97
CA SER A 269 0.42 1.50 24.28
C SER A 269 -0.54 0.59 25.04
N PRO A 270 -0.18 -0.67 25.37
CA PRO A 270 -1.08 -1.56 26.07
C PRO A 270 -1.66 -0.87 27.30
N ALA A 271 -2.99 -0.77 27.39
CA ALA A 271 -3.60 -0.44 28.66
C ALA A 271 -3.26 -1.54 29.66
N GLU A 272 -3.32 -1.26 30.96
CA GLU A 272 -3.13 -2.25 32.06
C GLU A 272 -4.05 -3.50 31.96
N VAL A 273 -4.95 -3.52 30.98
CA VAL A 273 -6.03 -4.50 30.79
C VAL A 273 -5.57 -5.77 30.08
N ARG A 274 -4.72 -5.68 29.04
CA ARG A 274 -4.36 -6.86 28.22
C ARG A 274 -3.14 -6.62 27.33
N GLU A 275 -2.18 -7.54 27.34
CA GLU A 275 -1.12 -7.62 26.34
C GLU A 275 -1.61 -8.25 25.02
N PRO A 276 -1.15 -7.77 23.85
CA PRO A 276 -1.47 -8.40 22.58
C PRO A 276 -0.80 -9.78 22.47
N ASN A 277 -1.50 -10.75 21.89
CA ASN A 277 -0.94 -12.06 21.51
C ASN A 277 -1.12 -12.22 20.00
N LEU A 278 -0.03 -12.01 19.24
CA LEU A 278 -0.13 -11.98 17.77
C LEU A 278 -0.22 -13.39 17.16
N ASN A 279 0.11 -14.43 17.93
CA ASN A 279 0.02 -15.83 17.52
C ASN A 279 -1.38 -16.43 17.76
N ALA A 280 -2.26 -15.72 18.49
CA ALA A 280 -3.64 -16.11 18.66
C ALA A 280 -4.40 -16.05 17.31
N PRO A 281 -5.46 -16.86 17.11
CA PRO A 281 -6.28 -16.75 15.91
C PRO A 281 -6.93 -15.35 15.78
N PRO A 282 -7.15 -14.85 14.55
CA PRO A 282 -7.71 -13.53 14.32
C PRO A 282 -9.12 -13.40 14.91
N PHE A 283 -9.35 -12.34 15.68
CA PHE A 283 -10.62 -12.09 16.36
C PHE A 283 -11.43 -10.97 15.71
N GLN A 284 -12.70 -11.27 15.42
CA GLN A 284 -13.64 -10.30 14.86
C GLN A 284 -14.37 -9.55 15.98
N ALA A 285 -13.95 -8.32 16.26
CA ALA A 285 -14.65 -7.43 17.17
C ALA A 285 -15.90 -6.80 16.52
N ASN A 286 -16.76 -6.25 17.38
CA ASN A 286 -17.94 -5.48 16.99
C ASN A 286 -17.89 -4.12 17.70
N VAL A 287 -16.87 -3.34 17.37
CA VAL A 287 -16.65 -2.02 17.99
C VAL A 287 -17.70 -1.05 17.45
N MET A 288 -18.21 -0.17 18.33
CA MET A 288 -19.18 0.86 17.95
C MET A 288 -18.56 1.81 16.91
N PRO A 289 -19.26 2.16 15.81
CA PRO A 289 -18.72 3.00 14.74
C PRO A 289 -18.80 4.51 15.04
N ASP A 290 -18.45 4.88 16.27
CA ASP A 290 -18.54 6.24 16.76
C ASP A 290 -17.18 6.71 17.30
N ILE A 291 -16.85 7.95 16.98
CA ILE A 291 -15.73 8.70 17.54
C ILE A 291 -16.32 9.64 18.58
N HIS A 292 -15.67 9.69 19.74
CA HIS A 292 -16.15 10.42 20.91
C HIS A 292 -15.33 11.70 21.05
N PRO A 293 -15.90 12.88 20.76
CA PRO A 293 -15.22 14.13 21.06
C PRO A 293 -15.08 14.31 22.58
N PRO A 294 -14.09 15.10 23.03
CA PRO A 294 -13.90 15.36 24.46
C PRO A 294 -15.12 16.12 25.01
N THR A 295 -15.43 15.91 26.28
CA THR A 295 -16.50 16.65 26.96
C THR A 295 -16.13 18.12 27.10
N GLU A 296 -16.97 19.01 26.56
CA GLU A 296 -16.85 20.46 26.77
C GLU A 296 -17.85 20.89 27.85
N GLY A 297 -17.35 21.21 29.04
CA GLY A 297 -18.19 21.62 30.18
C GLY A 297 -18.97 20.46 30.79
N LEU A 298 -20.29 20.64 30.99
CA LEU A 298 -21.16 19.65 31.66
C LEU A 298 -21.90 18.70 30.70
N VAL A 299 -21.83 18.95 29.39
CA VAL A 299 -22.56 18.17 28.39
C VAL A 299 -21.56 17.41 27.53
N ALA A 300 -21.65 16.08 27.54
CA ALA A 300 -20.89 15.26 26.60
C ALA A 300 -21.43 15.51 25.19
N PRO A 301 -20.57 15.90 24.22
CA PRO A 301 -21.01 16.09 22.85
C PRO A 301 -21.50 14.76 22.26
N GLU A 302 -22.40 14.85 21.28
CA GLU A 302 -22.86 13.67 20.56
C GLU A 302 -21.69 12.98 19.85
N PRO A 303 -21.60 11.63 19.89
CA PRO A 303 -20.60 10.91 19.14
C PRO A 303 -20.77 11.14 17.63
N VAL A 304 -19.64 11.27 16.93
CA VAL A 304 -19.62 11.45 15.47
C VAL A 304 -19.25 10.14 14.77
N ARG A 305 -19.67 9.96 13.52
CA ARG A 305 -19.41 8.70 12.80
C ARG A 305 -17.93 8.53 12.42
N GLY A 306 -17.40 7.32 12.60
CA GLY A 306 -16.04 6.95 12.20
C GLY A 306 -15.54 5.67 12.88
N CYS A 307 -14.23 5.45 12.89
CA CYS A 307 -13.61 4.35 13.62
C CYS A 307 -12.75 4.93 14.75
N HIS A 308 -13.01 4.54 15.99
CA HIS A 308 -12.26 5.01 17.15
C HIS A 308 -11.62 3.82 17.86
N VAL A 309 -10.29 3.75 17.83
CA VAL A 309 -9.51 2.78 18.60
C VAL A 309 -9.18 3.41 19.94
N GLN A 310 -9.92 3.02 20.98
CA GLN A 310 -9.70 3.48 22.36
C GLN A 310 -8.67 2.60 23.07
N ALA A 311 -8.21 3.03 24.25
CA ALA A 311 -7.20 2.31 25.03
C ALA A 311 -7.56 0.84 25.31
N LYS A 312 -8.83 0.55 25.56
CA LYS A 312 -9.35 -0.82 25.76
C LYS A 312 -9.23 -1.72 24.51
N ASP A 313 -9.13 -1.12 23.33
CA ASP A 313 -9.14 -1.80 22.03
C ASP A 313 -7.72 -1.92 21.43
N TYR A 314 -6.69 -1.33 22.05
CA TYR A 314 -5.34 -1.27 21.49
C TYR A 314 -4.71 -2.65 21.23
N ALA A 315 -4.78 -3.57 22.19
CA ALA A 315 -4.22 -4.91 22.02
C ALA A 315 -4.88 -5.67 20.87
N TRP A 316 -6.22 -5.56 20.75
CA TRP A 316 -6.97 -6.17 19.65
C TRP A 316 -6.63 -5.53 18.30
N PHE A 317 -6.47 -4.21 18.26
CA PHE A 317 -6.15 -3.53 17.02
C PHE A 317 -4.72 -3.86 16.56
N GLN A 318 -3.77 -3.97 17.48
CA GLN A 318 -2.40 -4.42 17.19
C GLN A 318 -2.39 -5.85 16.61
N GLU A 319 -3.17 -6.77 17.19
CA GLU A 319 -3.38 -8.11 16.63
C GLU A 319 -3.97 -8.05 15.21
N SER A 320 -5.01 -7.23 15.02
CA SER A 320 -5.68 -7.06 13.74
C SER A 320 -4.75 -6.53 12.65
N LEU A 321 -3.86 -5.59 12.98
CA LEU A 321 -2.83 -5.06 12.09
C LEU A 321 -1.82 -6.16 11.72
N ALA A 322 -1.28 -6.86 12.71
CA ALA A 322 -0.29 -7.91 12.50
C ALA A 322 -0.84 -9.07 11.63
N HIS A 323 -2.06 -9.51 11.91
CA HIS A 323 -2.76 -10.50 11.08
C HIS A 323 -3.03 -9.99 9.67
N THR A 324 -3.41 -8.73 9.49
CA THR A 324 -3.64 -8.16 8.15
C THR A 324 -2.35 -8.12 7.33
N THR A 325 -1.23 -7.77 7.96
CA THR A 325 0.11 -7.84 7.35
C THR A 325 0.46 -9.27 6.92
N ALA A 326 0.31 -10.24 7.83
CA ALA A 326 0.57 -11.65 7.56
C ALA A 326 -0.31 -12.19 6.43
N ALA A 327 -1.61 -11.88 6.44
CA ALA A 327 -2.54 -12.22 5.36
C ALA A 327 -2.08 -11.61 4.02
N GLY A 328 -1.63 -10.36 4.03
CA GLY A 328 -1.14 -9.67 2.85
C GLY A 328 0.09 -10.35 2.26
N LEU A 329 1.04 -10.78 3.10
CA LEU A 329 2.22 -11.55 2.67
C LEU A 329 1.81 -12.89 2.06
N MET A 330 0.95 -13.65 2.75
CA MET A 330 0.48 -14.95 2.23
C MET A 330 -0.31 -14.82 0.92
N ALA A 331 -1.08 -13.75 0.76
CA ALA A 331 -1.80 -13.48 -0.49
C ALA A 331 -0.85 -13.14 -1.63
N PHE A 332 0.28 -12.49 -1.30
CA PHE A 332 1.34 -12.19 -2.26
C PHE A 332 2.05 -13.44 -2.78
N THR A 333 2.11 -14.53 -1.99
CA THR A 333 2.67 -15.81 -2.46
C THR A 333 1.66 -16.67 -3.23
N GLY A 334 0.42 -16.21 -3.41
CA GLY A 334 -0.67 -17.02 -3.98
C GLY A 334 -1.28 -18.05 -3.01
N SER A 335 -0.82 -18.13 -1.74
CA SER A 335 -1.26 -19.16 -0.80
C SER A 335 -2.60 -18.80 -0.15
N GLY A 336 -3.69 -19.23 -0.76
CA GLY A 336 -5.05 -18.99 -0.26
C GLY A 336 -5.28 -19.54 1.16
N HIS A 337 -4.92 -20.80 1.42
CA HIS A 337 -5.16 -21.40 2.74
C HIS A 337 -4.39 -20.68 3.86
N ALA A 338 -3.11 -20.34 3.63
CA ALA A 338 -2.32 -19.59 4.60
C ALA A 338 -2.84 -18.15 4.76
N THR A 339 -3.30 -17.51 3.68
CA THR A 339 -3.96 -16.19 3.75
C THR A 339 -5.21 -16.25 4.63
N ALA A 340 -6.06 -17.26 4.43
CA ALA A 340 -7.31 -17.43 5.15
C ALA A 340 -7.12 -17.58 6.68
N ARG A 341 -5.99 -18.15 7.11
CA ARG A 341 -5.65 -18.33 8.53
C ARG A 341 -5.63 -17.01 9.30
N HIS A 342 -5.20 -15.94 8.63
CA HIS A 342 -4.96 -14.64 9.23
C HIS A 342 -6.13 -13.66 9.08
N LEU A 343 -7.26 -14.10 8.51
CA LEU A 343 -8.41 -13.23 8.27
C LEU A 343 -9.61 -13.68 9.09
N THR A 344 -10.38 -12.72 9.58
CA THR A 344 -11.75 -12.97 10.07
C THR A 344 -12.72 -13.15 8.91
N ASP A 345 -13.95 -13.60 9.21
CA ASP A 345 -15.02 -13.72 8.22
C ASP A 345 -15.36 -12.36 7.57
N ARG A 346 -15.44 -11.28 8.36
CA ARG A 346 -15.70 -9.92 7.84
C ARG A 346 -14.53 -9.39 7.00
N GLN A 347 -13.30 -9.79 7.31
CA GLN A 347 -12.13 -9.54 6.48
C GLN A 347 -12.03 -10.50 5.27
N GLY A 348 -13.03 -11.32 5.00
CA GLY A 348 -13.11 -12.07 3.75
C GLY A 348 -12.42 -13.44 3.74
N ARG A 349 -12.13 -14.03 4.91
CA ARG A 349 -11.55 -15.39 5.06
C ARG A 349 -12.08 -16.42 4.06
N LYS A 350 -13.41 -16.51 3.92
CA LYS A 350 -14.11 -17.50 3.08
C LYS A 350 -13.74 -17.44 1.59
N ARG A 351 -13.19 -16.33 1.12
CA ARG A 351 -12.76 -16.16 -0.28
C ARG A 351 -11.50 -16.96 -0.59
N PHE A 352 -10.68 -17.17 0.42
CA PHE A 352 -9.42 -17.88 0.32
C PHE A 352 -9.55 -19.37 0.71
N THR A 353 -10.75 -19.82 1.08
CA THR A 353 -11.06 -21.22 1.44
C THR A 353 -12.04 -21.91 0.49
N GLY A 354 -12.52 -21.24 -0.57
CA GLY A 354 -13.57 -21.74 -1.47
C GLY A 354 -13.08 -22.75 -2.52
N LEU A 355 -13.98 -23.68 -2.90
CA LEU A 355 -13.79 -24.85 -3.77
C LEU A 355 -12.75 -24.72 -4.90
N GLN A 356 -11.80 -25.66 -4.85
CA GLN A 356 -10.84 -26.06 -5.87
C GLN A 356 -11.55 -26.35 -7.21
N HIS A 357 -11.31 -25.53 -8.23
CA HIS A 357 -11.53 -25.92 -9.62
C HIS A 357 -10.16 -26.10 -10.27
N ALA A 358 -9.93 -27.32 -10.77
CA ALA A 358 -8.92 -27.89 -11.71
C ALA A 358 -7.55 -27.24 -11.99
N ALA A 359 -7.32 -25.97 -11.66
CA ALA A 359 -6.04 -25.26 -11.69
C ALA A 359 -5.66 -24.68 -10.30
N SER A 360 -6.32 -25.11 -9.22
CA SER A 360 -6.20 -24.51 -7.87
C SER A 360 -5.89 -25.51 -6.75
N MET A 361 -5.47 -26.73 -7.10
CA MET A 361 -4.89 -27.68 -6.15
C MET A 361 -3.40 -27.40 -5.89
N SER A 362 -2.81 -26.48 -6.64
CA SER A 362 -1.42 -26.04 -6.55
C SER A 362 -1.38 -24.60 -7.09
N ILE A 363 -1.24 -23.60 -6.21
CA ILE A 363 -0.74 -22.25 -6.57
C ILE A 363 0.31 -21.90 -5.51
N GLN A 364 1.18 -22.88 -5.28
CA GLN A 364 2.49 -22.81 -4.62
C GLN A 364 3.35 -23.73 -5.47
N ASP A 365 3.65 -23.28 -6.68
CA ASP A 365 4.24 -24.13 -7.71
C ASP A 365 5.69 -23.74 -7.99
N ALA A 366 6.15 -22.64 -7.39
CA ALA A 366 7.45 -22.07 -7.62
C ALA A 366 8.21 -21.85 -6.30
N ALA A 367 9.37 -22.48 -6.22
CA ALA A 367 10.43 -22.15 -5.28
C ALA A 367 11.68 -21.77 -6.09
N HIS A 368 12.30 -20.66 -5.74
CA HIS A 368 13.51 -20.18 -6.39
C HIS A 368 14.55 -19.80 -5.34
N THR A 369 15.82 -20.15 -5.62
CA THR A 369 16.95 -19.63 -4.86
C THR A 369 17.41 -18.33 -5.48
N LEU A 370 17.27 -17.22 -4.75
CA LEU A 370 17.70 -15.88 -5.17
C LEU A 370 18.58 -15.28 -4.08
N PHE A 371 19.73 -14.74 -4.46
CA PHE A 371 20.73 -14.21 -3.53
C PHE A 371 21.15 -15.16 -2.39
N GLY A 372 21.14 -16.47 -2.66
CA GLY A 372 21.50 -17.51 -1.69
C GLY A 372 20.40 -17.92 -0.72
N ASN A 373 19.21 -17.33 -0.80
CA ASN A 373 18.05 -17.69 0.03
C ASN A 373 16.98 -18.35 -0.83
N GLU A 374 16.22 -19.27 -0.25
CA GLU A 374 15.06 -19.88 -0.89
C GLU A 374 13.83 -18.99 -0.69
N TYR A 375 13.09 -18.77 -1.78
CA TYR A 375 11.83 -18.02 -1.78
C TYR A 375 10.72 -18.90 -2.31
N VAL A 376 9.56 -18.85 -1.65
CA VAL A 376 8.38 -19.65 -2.00
C VAL A 376 7.23 -18.74 -2.40
N GLY A 377 6.58 -19.07 -3.52
CA GLY A 377 5.37 -18.38 -3.93
C GLY A 377 4.78 -18.85 -5.25
N THR A 378 4.50 -17.90 -6.13
CA THR A 378 3.80 -18.14 -7.39
C THR A 378 4.48 -17.39 -8.52
N ASP A 379 4.44 -17.99 -9.70
CA ASP A 379 4.90 -17.37 -10.94
C ASP A 379 3.71 -16.97 -11.83
N HIS A 380 3.99 -16.11 -12.80
CA HIS A 380 3.06 -15.74 -13.85
C HIS A 380 3.80 -15.48 -15.16
N VAL A 381 3.39 -16.17 -16.22
CA VAL A 381 3.98 -15.98 -17.55
C VAL A 381 3.06 -15.16 -18.43
N PHE A 382 3.57 -14.06 -18.96
CA PHE A 382 2.86 -13.18 -19.89
C PHE A 382 3.77 -12.74 -21.04
N ARG A 383 3.23 -11.99 -22.01
CA ARG A 383 4.02 -11.43 -23.11
C ARG A 383 4.29 -9.95 -22.87
N LEU A 384 5.54 -9.55 -23.01
CA LEU A 384 5.98 -8.15 -22.91
C LEU A 384 6.67 -7.78 -24.22
N ASN A 385 6.02 -6.92 -25.03
CA ASN A 385 6.44 -6.56 -26.39
C ASN A 385 6.67 -7.75 -27.35
N GLY A 386 5.99 -8.88 -27.11
CA GLY A 386 6.06 -10.07 -27.95
C GLY A 386 6.65 -11.28 -27.21
N PRO A 387 7.92 -11.24 -26.75
CA PRO A 387 8.55 -12.31 -25.98
C PRO A 387 7.81 -12.66 -24.70
N ARG A 388 7.97 -13.92 -24.25
CA ARG A 388 7.42 -14.40 -22.98
C ARG A 388 8.35 -13.98 -21.84
N VAL A 389 7.77 -13.42 -20.80
CA VAL A 389 8.45 -13.11 -19.54
C VAL A 389 7.77 -13.85 -18.40
N GLU A 390 8.56 -14.25 -17.42
CA GLU A 390 8.09 -14.85 -16.18
C GLU A 390 8.26 -13.85 -15.05
N ALA A 391 7.15 -13.50 -14.39
CA ALA A 391 7.16 -12.82 -13.11
C ALA A 391 7.11 -13.85 -11.99
N PHE A 392 7.82 -13.61 -10.90
CA PHE A 392 7.78 -14.40 -9.69
C PHE A 392 7.51 -13.48 -8.49
N SER A 393 6.58 -13.90 -7.63
CA SER A 393 6.24 -13.23 -6.38
C SER A 393 6.31 -14.27 -5.27
N GLY A 394 7.02 -13.94 -4.21
CA GLY A 394 7.24 -14.88 -3.13
C GLY A 394 7.63 -14.20 -1.84
N VAL A 395 7.89 -15.03 -0.84
CA VAL A 395 8.48 -14.62 0.43
C VAL A 395 9.58 -15.60 0.79
N ASP A 396 10.54 -15.15 1.58
CA ASP A 396 11.57 -15.99 2.18
C ASP A 396 10.96 -17.27 2.80
N GLU A 397 11.57 -18.43 2.55
CA GLU A 397 11.01 -19.75 2.89
C GLU A 397 10.79 -19.92 4.41
N GLU A 398 11.65 -19.32 5.24
CA GLU A 398 11.47 -19.33 6.69
C GLU A 398 10.31 -18.43 7.11
N VAL A 399 10.21 -17.23 6.53
CA VAL A 399 9.06 -16.32 6.72
C VAL A 399 7.75 -17.00 6.31
N PHE A 400 7.75 -17.68 5.16
CA PHE A 400 6.60 -18.45 4.68
C PHE A 400 6.17 -19.47 5.74
N ARG A 401 7.11 -20.28 6.24
CA ARG A 401 6.82 -21.36 7.21
C ARG A 401 6.24 -20.82 8.51
N LEU A 402 6.78 -19.72 9.05
CA LEU A 402 6.27 -19.08 10.27
C LEU A 402 4.84 -18.58 10.07
N LEU A 403 4.60 -17.82 9.00
CA LEU A 403 3.27 -17.27 8.70
C LEU A 403 2.25 -18.36 8.36
N ALA A 404 2.66 -19.43 7.67
CA ALA A 404 1.78 -20.57 7.38
C ALA A 404 1.35 -21.32 8.66
N ARG A 405 2.15 -21.26 9.73
CA ARG A 405 1.83 -21.84 11.05
C ARG A 405 1.05 -20.89 11.96
N GLY A 406 1.10 -19.58 11.71
CA GLY A 406 0.48 -18.58 12.58
C GLY A 406 1.46 -17.94 13.57
N ASP A 407 2.77 -18.18 13.39
CA ASP A 407 3.85 -17.73 14.27
C ASP A 407 4.26 -16.29 13.88
N ILE A 408 3.35 -15.33 14.07
CA ILE A 408 3.50 -13.92 13.68
C ILE A 408 4.55 -13.21 14.54
N GLU A 409 4.65 -13.51 15.83
CA GLU A 409 5.64 -12.87 16.72
C GLU A 409 7.07 -13.21 16.29
N GLU A 410 7.31 -14.48 16.01
CA GLU A 410 8.57 -15.01 15.48
C GLU A 410 8.89 -14.42 14.10
N TYR A 411 7.89 -14.33 13.22
CA TYR A 411 8.03 -13.65 11.92
C TYR A 411 8.48 -12.20 12.12
N ARG A 412 7.79 -11.43 12.98
CA ARG A 412 8.11 -10.01 13.21
C ARG A 412 9.51 -9.84 13.76
N ALA A 413 9.92 -10.70 14.70
CA ALA A 413 11.28 -10.70 15.25
C ALA A 413 12.33 -10.99 14.17
N LEU A 414 12.10 -12.02 13.35
CA LEU A 414 13.02 -12.43 12.28
C LEU A 414 13.23 -11.31 11.24
N VAL A 415 12.14 -10.71 10.76
CA VAL A 415 12.23 -9.65 9.72
C VAL A 415 12.82 -8.36 10.28
N HIS A 416 12.54 -8.05 11.55
CA HIS A 416 13.12 -6.90 12.22
C HIS A 416 14.63 -7.05 12.43
N ALA A 417 15.10 -8.23 12.84
CA ALA A 417 16.52 -8.51 13.03
C ALA A 417 17.34 -8.40 11.73
N SER A 418 16.70 -8.65 10.59
CA SER A 418 17.32 -8.68 9.26
C SER A 418 16.98 -7.46 8.38
N ARG A 419 16.29 -6.45 8.94
CA ARG A 419 15.73 -5.29 8.21
C ARG A 419 16.76 -4.47 7.42
N HIS A 420 18.02 -4.47 7.85
CA HIS A 420 19.10 -3.71 7.19
C HIS A 420 19.79 -4.48 6.07
N VAL A 421 19.58 -5.80 5.97
CA VAL A 421 20.30 -6.71 5.05
C VAL A 421 19.39 -7.26 3.94
N ARG A 422 18.08 -7.34 4.22
CA ARG A 422 17.07 -7.86 3.28
C ARG A 422 16.73 -6.92 2.13
N PRO A 423 16.59 -5.59 2.32
CA PRO A 423 16.32 -4.69 1.21
C PRO A 423 17.40 -4.85 0.15
N ARG A 424 17.01 -5.42 -0.99
CA ARG A 424 17.91 -5.67 -2.12
C ARG A 424 17.15 -5.39 -3.40
N LEU A 425 17.70 -4.52 -4.21
CA LEU A 425 17.13 -4.15 -5.49
C LEU A 425 18.24 -4.13 -6.51
N THR A 426 18.18 -5.04 -7.47
CA THR A 426 19.21 -5.15 -8.49
C THR A 426 18.70 -5.90 -9.71
N PHE A 427 19.46 -5.80 -10.79
CA PHE A 427 19.35 -6.70 -11.92
C PHE A 427 20.20 -7.94 -11.61
N ASP A 428 19.54 -9.04 -11.28
CA ASP A 428 20.23 -10.28 -10.93
C ASP A 428 20.60 -11.05 -12.21
N LYS A 429 21.90 -11.33 -12.37
CA LYS A 429 22.44 -11.96 -13.59
C LYS A 429 22.08 -13.43 -13.67
N ASP A 430 22.00 -14.11 -12.53
CA ASP A 430 21.70 -15.54 -12.47
C ASP A 430 20.22 -15.80 -12.76
N TRP A 431 19.35 -14.92 -12.26
CA TRP A 431 17.93 -14.87 -12.59
C TRP A 431 17.68 -14.39 -14.03
N GLY A 432 18.48 -13.45 -14.52
CA GLY A 432 18.34 -12.84 -15.84
C GLY A 432 17.33 -11.70 -15.90
N GLY A 433 17.20 -10.90 -14.83
CA GLY A 433 16.24 -9.80 -14.79
C GLY A 433 16.16 -9.05 -13.47
N PRO A 434 15.25 -8.07 -13.34
CA PRO A 434 15.09 -7.28 -12.13
C PRO A 434 14.54 -8.11 -10.97
N VAL A 435 15.11 -7.92 -9.79
CA VAL A 435 14.69 -8.54 -8.51
C VAL A 435 14.63 -7.46 -7.43
N SER A 436 13.51 -7.36 -6.74
CA SER A 436 13.29 -6.53 -5.55
C SER A 436 12.96 -7.43 -4.35
N VAL A 437 13.67 -7.24 -3.25
CA VAL A 437 13.41 -7.86 -1.94
C VAL A 437 13.15 -6.76 -0.93
N HIS A 438 12.01 -6.81 -0.24
CA HIS A 438 11.65 -5.84 0.79
C HIS A 438 12.07 -6.32 2.20
N ALA A 439 12.08 -5.40 3.16
CA ALA A 439 12.45 -5.68 4.55
C ALA A 439 11.54 -6.74 5.21
N ASP A 440 10.26 -6.81 4.82
CA ASP A 440 9.29 -7.80 5.30
C ASP A 440 9.55 -9.23 4.76
N GLY A 441 10.56 -9.39 3.90
CA GLY A 441 10.96 -10.67 3.30
C GLY A 441 10.20 -11.02 2.03
N SER A 442 9.35 -10.14 1.49
CA SER A 442 8.74 -10.35 0.18
C SER A 442 9.74 -10.14 -0.96
N LEU A 443 9.54 -10.85 -2.05
CA LEU A 443 10.35 -10.78 -3.25
C LEU A 443 9.46 -10.66 -4.50
N LEU A 444 9.80 -9.72 -5.39
CA LEU A 444 9.24 -9.60 -6.72
C LEU A 444 10.36 -9.66 -7.76
N ALA A 445 10.25 -10.58 -8.71
CA ALA A 445 11.23 -10.79 -9.76
C ALA A 445 10.56 -10.90 -11.13
N LEU A 446 11.28 -10.54 -12.19
CA LEU A 446 10.84 -10.68 -13.58
C LEU A 446 12.03 -11.12 -14.43
N ARG A 447 11.84 -12.05 -15.36
CA ARG A 447 12.89 -12.46 -16.31
C ARG A 447 12.31 -12.76 -17.68
N LEU A 448 13.18 -12.70 -18.69
CA LEU A 448 12.88 -13.21 -20.02
C LEU A 448 12.95 -14.75 -20.01
N LEU A 449 11.97 -15.42 -20.61
CA LEU A 449 12.05 -16.86 -20.81
C LEU A 449 12.77 -17.20 -22.12
N PRO A 450 13.73 -18.15 -22.11
CA PRO A 450 14.46 -18.51 -23.32
C PRO A 450 13.55 -19.18 -24.37
N GLY A 451 13.77 -18.85 -25.66
CA GLY A 451 13.43 -19.73 -26.79
C GLY A 451 12.32 -19.32 -27.77
N GLN A 452 12.21 -18.07 -28.25
CA GLN A 452 11.31 -17.72 -29.39
C GLN A 452 11.90 -16.73 -30.43
N ASP A 453 13.21 -16.71 -30.68
CA ASP A 453 13.81 -15.89 -31.76
C ASP A 453 13.75 -16.53 -33.16
N GLU A 454 13.10 -17.69 -33.35
CA GLU A 454 13.19 -18.45 -34.62
C GLU A 454 11.99 -18.38 -35.59
N GLU A 455 10.89 -17.69 -35.29
CA GLU A 455 9.75 -17.62 -36.24
C GLU A 455 9.43 -16.20 -36.72
N SER A 456 10.39 -15.55 -37.36
CA SER A 456 10.09 -14.57 -38.42
C SER A 456 11.30 -14.23 -39.30
N ARG A 457 12.06 -15.24 -39.75
CA ARG A 457 12.80 -15.10 -41.02
C ARG A 457 11.98 -15.81 -42.10
N PRO A 458 11.32 -15.10 -43.02
CA PRO A 458 10.80 -15.75 -44.20
C PRO A 458 12.01 -16.31 -44.95
N SER A 459 12.16 -17.63 -44.92
CA SER A 459 13.02 -18.36 -45.84
C SER A 459 12.44 -18.17 -47.25
N SER A 460 12.90 -17.15 -47.96
CA SER A 460 13.14 -17.32 -49.40
C SER A 460 14.45 -18.09 -49.51
N PRO A 461 14.57 -19.13 -50.36
CA PRO A 461 14.37 -18.97 -51.81
C PRO A 461 13.80 -20.21 -52.57
N ARG A 462 12.98 -19.97 -53.59
CA ARG A 462 13.33 -20.11 -55.03
C ARG A 462 12.15 -19.75 -55.91
#